data_AF-A0A553FKK8-F1
#
_entry.id   AF-A0A553FKK8-F1
#
_cell.length_a   1.000
_cell.length_b   1.000
_cell.length_c   1.000
_cell.angle_alpha   90.00
_cell.angle_beta   90.00
_cell.angle_gamma   90.00
#
_symmetry.space_group_name_H-M   'P 1'
#
loop_
_entity.id
_entity.type
_entity.pdbx_description
1 polymer ?
#
loop_
_entity_poly.entity_id
_entity_poly.type
_entity_poly.pdbx_seq_one_letter_code
_entity_poly.pdbx_strand_id
1 'polypeptide(L)' 'MNEALHQLPFTKQEELQNITKLLSSMKKVEMVILFGSYARGEYVEDTYVEKGILYE' A
#
# COMPACT_ATOMS: atom_id res chain seq x y z
N MET A 1 -11.11 -1.95 9.37
CA MET A 1 -10.05 -1.84 8.34
C MET A 1 -9.48 -3.24 8.14
N ASN A 2 -9.19 -3.67 6.92
CA ASN A 2 -8.78 -5.05 6.63
C ASN A 2 -7.45 -5.37 7.36
N GLU A 3 -7.36 -6.49 8.08
CA GLU A 3 -6.18 -6.83 8.90
C GLU A 3 -4.90 -6.96 8.08
N ALA A 4 -5.01 -7.36 6.81
CA ALA A 4 -3.90 -7.41 5.86
C ALA A 4 -3.21 -6.05 5.66
N LEU A 5 -3.95 -4.94 5.81
CA LEU A 5 -3.39 -3.60 5.66
C LEU A 5 -2.53 -3.19 6.86
N HIS A 6 -2.82 -3.70 8.05
CA HIS A 6 -2.04 -3.39 9.25
C HIS A 6 -0.63 -4.01 9.23
N GLN A 7 -0.41 -5.02 8.39
CA GLN A 7 0.89 -5.66 8.20
C GLN A 7 1.81 -4.87 7.26
N LEU A 8 1.28 -3.88 6.54
CA LEU A 8 2.08 -3.02 5.68
C LEU A 8 2.91 -2.03 6.52
N PRO A 9 4.08 -1.59 6.04
CA PRO A 9 4.79 -0.47 6.64
C PRO A 9 3.88 0.76 6.77
N PHE A 10 4.08 1.56 7.82
CA PHE A 10 3.22 2.71 8.13
C PHE A 10 3.10 3.70 6.95
N THR A 11 4.20 3.93 6.25
CA THR A 11 4.25 4.78 5.04
C THR A 11 3.28 4.30 3.97
N LYS A 12 3.28 2.99 3.68
CA LYS A 12 2.34 2.38 2.72
C LYS A 12 0.90 2.44 3.19
N GLN A 13 0.63 2.30 4.49
CA GLN A 13 -0.72 2.46 5.03
C GLN A 13 -1.24 3.89 4.82
N GLU A 14 -0.40 4.90 5.11
CA GLU A 14 -0.74 6.31 4.93
C GLU A 14 -0.97 6.65 3.44
N GLU A 15 -0.11 6.17 2.55
CA GLU A 15 -0.27 6.32 1.09
C GLU A 15 -1.61 5.76 0.60
N LEU A 16 -1.96 4.53 1.01
CA LEU A 16 -3.22 3.88 0.64
C LEU A 16 -4.43 4.65 1.18
N GLN A 17 -4.36 5.16 2.41
CA GLN A 17 -5.42 5.98 3.00
C GLN A 17 -5.61 7.29 2.23
N ASN A 18 -4.51 7.97 1.88
CA ASN A 18 -4.55 9.23 1.15
C ASN A 18 -5.13 9.05 -0.26
N ILE A 19 -4.68 8.03 -0.99
CA ILE A 19 -5.19 7.71 -2.33
C ILE A 19 -6.67 7.34 -2.25
N THR A 20 -7.07 6.50 -1.29
CA THR A 20 -8.49 6.12 -1.11
C THR A 20 -9.34 7.35 -0.84
N LYS A 21 -8.91 8.24 0.07
CA LYS A 21 -9.62 9.49 0.39
C LYS A 21 -9.76 10.40 -0.83
N LEU A 22 -8.72 10.51 -1.65
CA LEU A 22 -8.73 11.28 -2.88
C LEU A 22 -9.73 10.69 -3.89
N LEU A 23 -9.67 9.38 -4.13
CA LEU A 23 -10.58 8.70 -5.06
C LEU A 23 -12.04 8.77 -4.61
N SER A 24 -12.31 8.59 -3.31
CA SER A 24 -13.64 8.70 -2.73
C SER A 24 -14.23 10.12 -2.80
N SER A 25 -13.39 11.16 -2.99
CA SER A 25 -13.87 12.52 -3.21
C SER A 25 -14.42 12.76 -4.63
N MET A 26 -14.16 11.85 -5.56
CA MET A 26 -14.54 11.99 -6.97
C MET A 26 -15.97 11.48 -7.21
N LYS A 27 -16.84 12.32 -7.77
CA LYS A 27 -18.27 12.01 -7.99
C LYS A 27 -18.56 10.79 -8.87
N LYS A 28 -17.59 10.29 -9.65
CA LYS A 28 -17.77 9.18 -10.61
C LYS A 28 -17.09 7.88 -10.18
N VAL A 29 -16.47 7.84 -9.00
CA VAL A 29 -15.84 6.63 -8.48
C VAL A 29 -16.88 5.84 -7.69
N GLU A 30 -17.32 4.71 -8.25
CA GLU A 30 -18.29 3.83 -7.61
C GLU A 30 -17.63 2.81 -6.68
N MET A 31 -16.38 2.41 -6.99
CA MET A 31 -15.66 1.39 -6.23
C MET A 31 -14.15 1.54 -6.39
N VAL A 32 -13.41 1.32 -5.30
CA VAL A 32 -11.95 1.24 -5.26
C VAL A 32 -11.58 -0.17 -4.79
N ILE A 33 -10.81 -0.89 -5.60
CA ILE A 33 -10.34 -2.25 -5.27
C ILE A 33 -8.83 -2.21 -5.13
N LEU A 34 -8.33 -2.63 -3.97
CA LEU A 34 -6.93 -2.97 -3.79
C LEU A 34 -6.72 -4.44 -4.20
N PHE A 35 -5.80 -4.69 -5.12
CA PHE A 35 -5.48 -6.04 -5.60
C PHE A 35 -3.98 -6.32 -5.47
N GLY A 36 -3.61 -7.61 -5.47
CA GLY A 36 -2.21 -8.04 -5.37
C GLY A 36 -1.73 -8.34 -3.95
N SER A 37 -0.42 -8.45 -3.78
CA SER A 37 0.25 -8.82 -2.52
C SER A 37 -0.12 -7.90 -1.35
N TYR A 38 -0.28 -6.60 -1.62
CA TYR A 38 -0.76 -5.60 -0.65
C TYR A 38 -2.12 -5.94 -0.04
N ALA A 39 -3.05 -6.48 -0.84
CA ALA A 39 -4.39 -6.84 -0.36
C ALA A 39 -4.40 -8.14 0.47
N ARG A 40 -3.38 -8.99 0.29
CA ARG A 40 -3.24 -10.29 0.96
C ARG A 40 -2.31 -10.27 2.17
N GLY A 41 -1.63 -9.16 2.43
CA GLY A 41 -0.61 -9.07 3.48
C GLY A 41 0.68 -9.82 3.13
N GLU A 42 0.86 -10.18 1.86
CA GLU A 42 2.06 -10.86 1.32
C GLU A 42 3.02 -9.85 0.68
N TYR A 43 2.88 -8.57 1.01
CA TYR A 43 3.77 -7.53 0.51
C TYR A 43 5.18 -7.78 1.05
N VAL A 44 6.15 -7.72 0.14
CA VAL A 44 7.59 -7.79 0.44
C VAL A 44 8.20 -6.54 -0.17
N GLU A 45 8.94 -5.79 0.64
CA GLU A 45 9.75 -4.67 0.16
C GLU A 45 10.97 -5.28 -0.55
N ASP A 46 11.20 -4.91 -1.81
CA ASP A 46 12.42 -5.30 -2.55
C ASP A 46 13.60 -4.47 -2.03
N THR A 47 13.96 -4.71 -0.76
CA THR A 47 15.16 -4.17 -0.17
C THR A 47 16.32 -5.09 -0.46
N TYR A 48 17.29 -4.61 -1.22
CA TYR A 48 18.53 -5.34 -1.41
C TYR A 48 19.72 -4.44 -1.09
N VAL A 49 20.71 -5.06 -0.47
CA VAL A 49 21.97 -4.39 -0.15
C VAL A 49 22.95 -4.73 -1.25
N GLU A 50 23.31 -3.74 -2.07
CA GLU A 50 24.40 -3.87 -3.02
C GLU A 50 25.60 -3.03 -2.54
N LYS A 51 26.75 -3.68 -2.33
CA LYS A 51 28.00 -3.03 -1.89
C LYS A 51 27.87 -2.18 -0.60
N GLY A 52 26.98 -2.60 0.31
CA GLY A 52 26.74 -1.89 1.58
C GLY A 52 25.80 -0.69 1.47
N ILE A 53 25.20 -0.47 0.29
CA ILE A 53 24.16 0.55 0.08
C ILE A 53 22.82 -0.18 0.07
N LEU A 54 21.89 0.27 0.93
CA LEU A 54 20.51 -0.19 0.94
C LEU A 54 19.75 0.51 -0.18
N TYR A 55 19.17 -0.28 -1.09
CA TYR A 55 18.25 0.19 -2.11
C TYR A 55 16.83 -0.22 -1.69
N GLU A 56 15.92 0.74 -1.73
CA GLU A 56 14.49 0.64 -1.39
C GLU A 56 13.64 1.06 -2.59
#